data_AF-A0AAN8XE06-F1
#
_entry.id   AF-A0AAN8XE06-F1
#
_cell.length_a   1.000
_cell.length_b   1.000
_cell.length_c   1.000
_cell.angle_alpha   90.00
_cell.angle_beta   90.00
_cell.angle_gamma   90.00
#
_symmetry.space_group_name_H-M   'P 1'
#
loop_
_entity.id
_entity.type
_entity.pdbx_description
1 polymer ?
#
loop_
_entity_poly.entity_id
_entity_poly.type
_entity_poly.pdbx_seq_one_letter_code
_entity_poly.pdbx_strand_id
1 'polypeptide(L)'
;TLFGITNTTSTIASFVVPVVTGIMTDGQQTLGQWQKVFWICVPMYIVTHIVFFAFLSGDVQSWNYAGQKSRVYNKGKRDVDKEQSDLLRERRVVF
;
A
#
# COMPACT_ATOMS: atom_id res chain seq x y z
N THR A 1 -9.24 4.61 2.20
CA THR A 1 -9.39 5.71 1.23
C THR A 1 -8.15 5.92 0.39
N LEU A 2 -6.95 6.06 0.98
CA LEU A 2 -5.69 6.21 0.22
C LEU A 2 -5.48 5.13 -0.84
N PHE A 3 -5.55 3.84 -0.45
CA PHE A 3 -5.41 2.71 -1.39
C PHE A 3 -6.42 2.74 -2.54
N GLY A 4 -7.67 3.15 -2.25
CA GLY A 4 -8.72 3.28 -3.26
C GLY A 4 -8.38 4.36 -4.28
N ILE A 5 -8.00 5.55 -3.82
CA ILE A 5 -7.63 6.69 -4.68
C ILE A 5 -6.45 6.31 -5.58
N THR A 6 -5.38 5.75 -5.00
CA THR A 6 -4.19 5.33 -5.77
C THR A 6 -4.54 4.28 -6.83
N ASN A 7 -5.38 3.30 -6.50
CA ASN A 7 -5.79 2.27 -7.46
C ASN A 7 -6.63 2.84 -8.62
N THR A 8 -7.53 3.78 -8.32
CA THR A 8 -8.32 4.45 -9.37
C THR A 8 -7.43 5.28 -10.29
N THR A 9 -6.48 6.05 -9.75
CA THR A 9 -5.54 6.83 -10.58
C THR A 9 -4.67 5.94 -11.47
N SER A 10 -4.21 4.80 -10.95
CA SER A 10 -3.44 3.82 -11.73
C SER A 10 -4.24 3.21 -12.86
N THR A 11 -5.51 2.89 -12.61
CA THR A 11 -6.41 2.33 -13.63
C THR A 11 -6.67 3.32 -14.76
N ILE A 12 -6.90 4.60 -14.44
CA ILE A 12 -7.10 5.65 -15.47
C ILE A 12 -5.83 5.80 -16.32
N ALA A 13 -4.66 5.89 -15.70
CA ALA A 13 -3.39 5.98 -16.43
C ALA A 13 -3.19 4.78 -17.36
N SER A 14 -3.52 3.57 -16.88
CA SER A 14 -3.41 2.33 -17.66
C SER A 14 -4.37 2.29 -18.85
N PHE A 15 -5.51 2.97 -18.79
CA PHE A 15 -6.44 3.08 -19.92
C PHE A 15 -5.95 4.06 -21.00
N VAL A 16 -5.29 5.15 -20.60
CA VAL A 16 -4.80 6.18 -21.52
C VAL A 16 -3.62 5.68 -22.37
N VAL A 17 -2.74 4.86 -21.80
CA VAL A 17 -1.53 4.38 -22.48
C VAL A 17 -1.81 3.60 -23.79
N PRO A 18 -2.74 2.63 -23.83
CA PRO A 18 -3.13 1.94 -25.07
C PRO A 18 -3.75 2.88 -26.11
N VAL A 19 -4.55 3.88 -25.69
CA VAL A 19 -5.18 4.85 -26.60
C VAL A 19 -4.11 5.68 -27.31
N VAL A 20 -3.14 6.20 -26.55
CA VAL A 20 -2.00 6.97 -27.10
C VAL A 20 -1.14 6.09 -28.00
N THR A 21 -0.85 4.85 -27.59
CA THR A 21 -0.06 3.91 -28.40
C THR A 21 -0.77 3.50 -29.69
N GLY A 22 -2.10 3.36 -29.66
CA GLY A 22 -2.93 3.12 -30.83
C GLY A 22 -2.81 4.25 -31.85
N ILE A 23 -2.97 5.51 -31.42
CA ILE A 23 -2.81 6.69 -32.29
C ILE A 23 -1.38 6.75 -32.86
N MET A 24 -0.37 6.41 -32.05
CA MET A 24 1.03 6.50 -32.45
C MET A 24 1.47 5.40 -33.44
N THR A 25 0.75 4.28 -33.45
CA THR A 25 1.02 3.13 -34.34
C THR A 25 0.05 3.04 -35.52
N ASP A 26 -0.91 3.97 -35.62
CA ASP A 26 -1.96 3.94 -36.62
C ASP A 26 -1.39 4.13 -38.03
N GLY A 27 -1.78 3.24 -38.94
CA GLY A 27 -1.36 3.24 -40.35
C GLY A 27 -0.05 2.54 -40.70
N GLN A 28 0.89 2.29 -39.77
CA GLN A 28 2.15 1.56 -40.02
C GLN A 28 2.69 0.91 -38.73
N GLN A 29 2.28 -0.34 -38.41
CA GLN A 29 2.83 -1.12 -37.29
C GLN A 29 4.26 -1.66 -37.57
N THR A 30 5.15 -0.76 -37.95
CA THR A 30 6.55 -1.09 -38.24
C THR A 30 7.41 -0.94 -36.98
N LEU A 31 8.56 -1.63 -36.96
CA LEU A 31 9.51 -1.59 -35.84
C LEU A 31 9.93 -0.15 -35.47
N GLY A 32 10.02 0.74 -36.46
CA GLY A 32 10.40 2.14 -36.26
C GLY A 32 9.39 2.97 -35.46
N GLN A 33 8.08 2.68 -35.54
CA GLN A 33 7.07 3.38 -34.73
C GLN A 33 7.14 2.92 -33.26
N TRP A 34 7.31 1.63 -33.03
CA TRP A 34 7.48 1.08 -31.68
C TRP A 34 8.72 1.65 -30.99
N GLN A 35 9.83 1.83 -31.71
CA GLN A 35 11.01 2.51 -31.18
C GLN A 35 10.69 3.92 -30.67
N LYS A 36 9.86 4.69 -31.38
CA LYS A 36 9.43 6.02 -30.93
C LYS A 36 8.58 5.95 -29.65
N VAL A 37 7.68 4.97 -29.54
CA VAL A 37 6.90 4.75 -28.31
C VAL A 37 7.84 4.50 -27.13
N PHE A 38 8.83 3.61 -27.29
CA PHE A 38 9.81 3.34 -26.24
C PHE A 38 10.63 4.59 -25.88
N TRP A 39 11.07 5.38 -26.87
CA TRP A 39 11.79 6.62 -26.62
C TRP A 39 10.98 7.66 -25.84
N ILE A 40 9.65 7.63 -25.89
CA ILE A 40 8.77 8.50 -25.08
C ILE A 40 8.55 7.92 -23.68
N CYS A 41 8.45 6.59 -23.56
CA CYS A 41 8.31 5.94 -22.26
C CYS A 41 9.53 6.15 -21.35
N VAL A 42 10.75 6.13 -21.90
CA VAL A 42 12.01 6.31 -21.15
C VAL A 42 12.00 7.60 -20.30
N PRO A 43 11.83 8.81 -20.87
CA PRO A 43 11.82 10.04 -20.07
C PRO A 43 10.62 10.09 -19.11
N MET A 44 9.45 9.55 -19.46
CA MET A 44 8.31 9.46 -18.53
C MET A 44 8.67 8.65 -17.27
N TYR A 45 9.33 7.51 -17.44
CA TYR A 45 9.76 6.70 -16.30
C TYR A 45 10.85 7.39 -15.49
N ILE A 46 11.83 8.03 -16.14
CA ILE A 46 12.88 8.78 -15.43
C ILE A 46 12.28 9.87 -14.56
N VAL A 47 11.36 10.69 -15.09
CA VAL A 47 10.67 11.74 -14.31
C VAL A 47 9.91 11.13 -13.13
N THR A 48 9.18 10.04 -13.36
CA THR A 48 8.44 9.34 -12.29
C THR A 48 9.38 8.86 -11.17
N HIS A 49 10.53 8.29 -11.52
CA HIS A 49 11.52 7.82 -10.54
C HIS A 49 12.18 8.98 -9.80
N ILE A 50 12.44 10.11 -10.46
CA ILE A 50 12.99 11.31 -9.81
C ILE A 50 12.01 11.81 -8.75
N VAL A 51 10.73 11.94 -9.09
CA VAL A 51 9.69 12.34 -8.13
C VAL A 51 9.60 11.32 -6.99
N PHE A 52 9.61 10.02 -7.32
CA PHE A 52 9.60 8.98 -6.30
C PHE A 52 10.78 9.12 -5.34
N PHE A 53 12.02 9.21 -5.81
CA PHE A 53 13.18 9.36 -4.94
C PHE A 53 13.21 10.67 -4.16
N ALA A 54 12.67 11.76 -4.72
CA ALA A 54 12.61 13.05 -4.03
C ALA A 54 11.62 13.05 -2.84
N PHE A 55 10.51 12.32 -2.95
CA PHE A 55 9.42 12.34 -1.95
C PHE A 55 9.29 11.06 -1.13
N LEU A 56 10.02 9.99 -1.46
CA LEU A 56 9.97 8.73 -0.73
C LEU A 56 10.53 8.93 0.69
N SER A 57 9.72 8.58 1.68
CA SER A 57 10.17 8.43 3.08
C SER A 57 10.18 6.95 3.45
N GLY A 58 11.31 6.49 4.00
CA GLY A 58 11.47 5.13 4.53
C GLY A 58 11.03 4.98 5.99
N ASP A 59 10.55 6.06 6.62
CA ASP A 59 10.18 6.02 8.03
C ASP A 59 8.84 5.34 8.27
N VAL A 60 8.76 4.60 9.38
CA VAL A 60 7.53 3.95 9.80
C VAL A 60 6.49 5.02 10.14
N GLN A 61 5.43 5.07 9.34
CA GLN A 61 4.36 6.05 9.51
C GLN A 61 3.63 5.83 10.85
N SER A 62 3.23 6.93 11.49
CA SER A 62 2.67 6.92 12.87
C SER A 62 1.42 6.05 13.03
N TRP A 63 0.64 5.88 11.97
CA TRP A 63 -0.54 5.01 11.95
C TRP A 63 -0.24 3.52 11.81
N ASN A 64 1.00 3.12 11.53
CA ASN A 64 1.38 1.71 11.30
C ASN A 64 1.11 0.81 12.54
N TYR A 65 1.13 1.38 13.75
CA TYR A 65 0.91 0.63 15.00
C TYR A 65 -0.49 0.80 15.61
N ALA A 66 -1.44 1.41 14.90
CA ALA A 66 -2.74 1.83 15.45
C ALA A 66 -3.58 0.67 16.05
N GLY A 67 -3.33 -0.59 15.67
CA GLY A 67 -4.00 -1.77 16.24
C GLY A 67 -3.16 -2.63 17.17
N GLN A 68 -1.84 -2.41 17.25
CA GLN A 68 -0.96 -3.27 18.04
C GLN A 68 -1.00 -2.90 19.52
N LYS A 69 -1.04 -1.60 19.82
CA LYS A 69 -1.17 -1.10 21.20
C LYS A 69 -2.48 -1.58 21.84
N SER A 70 -3.59 -1.55 21.11
CA SER A 70 -4.88 -2.02 21.62
C SER A 70 -4.91 -3.54 21.82
N ARG A 71 -4.37 -4.34 20.87
CA ARG A 71 -4.33 -5.81 21.01
C ARG A 71 -3.45 -6.28 22.16
N VAL A 72 -2.30 -5.63 22.39
CA VAL A 72 -1.40 -5.95 23.51
C VAL A 72 -2.04 -5.56 24.84
N TYR A 73 -2.63 -4.37 24.93
CA TYR A 73 -3.39 -3.93 26.12
C TYR A 73 -4.56 -4.87 26.46
N ASN A 74 -5.38 -5.25 25.47
CA ASN A 74 -6.52 -6.14 25.66
C ASN A 74 -6.10 -7.59 25.98
N LYS A 75 -4.89 -8.02 25.57
CA LYS A 75 -4.36 -9.32 25.95
C LYS A 75 -3.94 -9.31 27.42
N GLY A 76 -3.12 -8.34 27.83
CA GLY A 76 -2.67 -8.22 29.22
C GLY A 76 -3.83 -8.09 30.20
N LYS A 77 -4.86 -7.30 29.88
CA LYS A 77 -6.05 -7.17 30.74
C LYS A 77 -6.79 -8.50 30.93
N ARG A 78 -6.96 -9.29 29.87
CA ARG A 78 -7.61 -10.61 29.96
C ARG A 78 -6.80 -11.62 30.77
N ASP A 79 -5.49 -11.52 30.73
CA ASP A 79 -4.61 -12.42 31.48
C ASP A 79 -4.67 -12.09 32.99
N VAL A 80 -4.69 -10.80 33.34
CA VAL A 80 -4.91 -10.33 34.73
C VAL A 80 -6.30 -10.70 35.24
N ASP A 81 -7.34 -10.49 34.43
CA ASP A 81 -8.73 -10.82 34.82
C ASP A 81 -8.90 -12.33 35.06
N LYS A 82 -8.21 -13.17 34.27
CA LYS A 82 -8.19 -14.63 34.47
C LYS A 82 -7.47 -15.02 35.75
N GLU A 83 -6.27 -14.49 35.98
CA GLU A 83 -5.48 -14.75 37.19
C GLU A 83 -6.29 -14.37 38.44
N GLN A 84 -6.92 -13.19 38.44
CA GLN A 84 -7.77 -12.76 39.55
C GLN A 84 -8.99 -13.68 39.73
N SER A 85 -9.58 -14.17 38.63
CA SER A 85 -10.70 -15.13 38.71
C SER A 85 -10.29 -16.48 39.27
N ASP A 86 -9.09 -16.95 38.97
CA ASP A 86 -8.55 -18.22 39.46
C ASP A 86 -8.18 -18.11 40.95
N LEU A 87 -7.58 -16.99 41.37
CA LEU A 87 -7.33 -16.69 42.78
C LEU A 87 -8.62 -16.64 43.62
N LEU A 88 -9.69 -16.05 43.07
CA LEU A 88 -10.99 -16.00 43.73
C LEU A 88 -11.65 -17.38 43.82
N ARG A 89 -11.42 -18.27 42.84
CA ARG A 89 -11.89 -19.66 42.88
C ARG A 89 -11.14 -20.47 43.92
N GLU A 90 -9.81 -20.39 43.95
CA GLU A 90 -9.01 -21.06 44.98
C GLU A 90 -9.43 -20.63 46.38
N ARG A 91 -9.60 -19.32 46.60
CA ARG A 91 -10.05 -18.78 47.89
C ARG A 91 -11.43 -19.30 48.28
N ARG A 92 -12.34 -19.56 47.34
CA ARG A 92 -13.69 -20.11 47.62
C ARG A 92 -13.67 -21.58 48.01
N VAL A 93 -12.66 -22.35 47.60
CA VAL A 93 -12.55 -23.79 47.87
C VAL A 93 -11.91 -24.07 49.24
N VAL A 94 -11.21 -23.07 49.81
CA VAL A 94 -10.45 -23.17 51.07
C VAL A 94 -11.27 -22.71 52.30
N PHE A 95 -12.51 -22.23 52.11
CA PHE A 95 -13.49 -21.94 53.17
C PHE A 95 -14.75 -22.78 52.97
#